data_AF-A0A7W1IDY4-F1
#
_entry.id   AF-A0A7W1IDY4-F1
#
_cell.length_a   1.000
_cell.length_b   1.000
_cell.length_c   1.000
_cell.angle_alpha   90.00
_cell.angle_beta   90.00
_cell.angle_gamma   90.00
#
_symmetry.space_group_name_H-M   'P 1'
#
loop_
_entity.id
_entity.type
_entity.pdbx_description
1 polymer ?
#
loop_
_entity_poly.entity_id
_entity_poly.type
_entity_poly.pdbx_seq_one_letter_code
_entity_poly.pdbx_strand_id
1 'polypeptide(L)'
;MAGMIEHHAQAIVMAGWAPSHGAGPSVRTLAERIVNAQQDEMATAQQWLADRRKPVPRPDTTGRSVAAHRGTHSMMMPGMLSPDQMRRLERTRGPAFDRLFLNSMIQHHQGAVAMVHDLFGSYGAGQDELIFKFASDVNVDQTTEIARMQRMLAALPPTRS
;
A
#
# COMPACT_ATOMS: atom_id res chain seq x y z
N MET A 1 2.46 -8.79 -10.72
CA MET A 1 3.13 -9.30 -9.49
C MET A 1 4.29 -8.42 -9.03
N ALA A 2 5.42 -8.31 -9.76
CA ALA A 2 6.58 -7.52 -9.29
C ALA A 2 6.25 -6.07 -8.89
N GLY A 3 5.48 -5.35 -9.71
CA GLY A 3 5.04 -3.99 -9.37
C GLY A 3 4.13 -3.92 -8.13
N MET A 4 3.33 -4.95 -7.86
CA MET A 4 2.47 -5.00 -6.66
C MET A 4 3.30 -5.25 -5.39
N ILE A 5 4.42 -5.97 -5.48
CA ILE A 5 5.35 -6.18 -4.36
C ILE A 5 5.95 -4.83 -3.91
N GLU A 6 6.42 -4.02 -4.86
CA GLU A 6 6.96 -2.69 -4.58
C GLU A 6 5.88 -1.75 -4.04
N HIS A 7 4.67 -1.82 -4.58
CA HIS A 7 3.53 -1.04 -4.11
C HIS A 7 3.17 -1.40 -2.65
N HIS A 8 3.00 -2.68 -2.33
CA HIS A 8 2.71 -3.12 -0.97
C HIS A 8 3.81 -2.75 0.04
N ALA A 9 5.08 -2.79 -0.37
CA ALA A 9 6.18 -2.41 0.50
C ALA A 9 6.06 -0.96 0.99
N GLN A 10 5.60 -0.02 0.16
CA GLN A 10 5.39 1.37 0.57
C GLN A 10 4.27 1.49 1.62
N ALA A 11 3.15 0.77 1.46
CA ALA A 11 2.09 0.74 2.47
C ALA A 11 2.54 0.15 3.81
N ILE A 12 3.37 -0.91 3.80
CA ILE A 12 3.94 -1.47 5.03
C ILE A 12 4.80 -0.44 5.75
N VAL A 13 5.63 0.32 5.03
CA VAL A 13 6.43 1.41 5.62
C VAL A 13 5.52 2.48 6.23
N MET A 14 4.50 2.94 5.50
CA MET A 14 3.54 3.95 5.98
C MET A 14 2.81 3.48 7.24
N ALA A 15 2.35 2.23 7.26
CA ALA A 15 1.62 1.64 8.37
C ALA A 15 2.52 1.39 9.59
N GLY A 16 3.79 1.01 9.36
CA GLY A 16 4.79 0.80 10.41
C GLY A 16 5.09 2.06 11.24
N TRP A 17 4.77 3.25 10.74
CA TRP A 17 4.92 4.50 11.47
C TRP A 17 3.82 4.75 12.52
N ALA A 18 2.64 4.14 12.38
CA ALA A 18 1.50 4.44 13.25
C ALA A 18 1.80 4.32 14.77
N PRO A 19 2.50 3.25 15.25
CA PRO A 19 2.82 3.14 16.68
C PRO A 19 3.75 4.24 17.21
N SER A 20 4.73 4.69 16.41
CA SER A 20 5.72 5.68 16.83
C SER A 20 5.30 7.13 16.56
N HIS A 21 4.26 7.35 15.76
CA HIS A 21 3.84 8.68 15.32
C HIS A 21 2.65 9.25 16.12
N GLY A 22 2.25 8.56 17.19
CA GLY A 22 1.15 8.98 18.05
C GLY A 22 -0.22 8.79 17.39
N ALA A 23 -0.37 7.77 16.56
CA ALA A 23 -1.64 7.47 15.91
C ALA A 23 -2.71 7.05 16.93
N GLY A 24 -3.96 7.42 16.68
CA GLY A 24 -5.10 7.02 17.49
C GLY A 24 -5.32 5.50 17.47
N PRO A 25 -6.01 4.92 18.48
CA PRO A 25 -6.18 3.47 18.58
C PRO A 25 -6.80 2.82 17.32
N SER A 26 -7.79 3.47 16.72
CA SER A 26 -8.45 2.96 15.50
C SER A 26 -7.51 2.93 14.29
N VAL A 27 -6.62 3.93 14.16
CA VAL A 27 -5.64 3.99 13.07
C VAL A 27 -4.51 2.97 13.30
N ARG A 28 -4.06 2.78 14.54
CA ARG A 28 -3.09 1.72 14.89
C ARG A 28 -3.62 0.33 14.54
N THR A 29 -4.85 0.02 14.93
CA THR A 29 -5.49 -1.26 14.60
C THR A 29 -5.63 -1.47 13.09
N LEU A 30 -5.94 -0.40 12.35
CA LEU A 30 -5.98 -0.47 10.88
C LEU A 30 -4.58 -0.74 10.31
N ALA A 31 -3.57 0.01 10.77
CA ALA A 31 -2.20 -0.13 10.30
C ALA A 31 -1.64 -1.55 10.54
N GLU A 32 -1.88 -2.13 11.71
CA GLU A 32 -1.49 -3.52 12.02
C GLU A 32 -2.13 -4.53 11.06
N ARG A 33 -3.41 -4.35 10.72
CA ARG A 33 -4.11 -5.20 9.74
C ARG A 33 -3.54 -5.07 8.34
N ILE A 34 -3.26 -3.84 7.91
CA ILE A 34 -2.64 -3.55 6.61
C ILE A 34 -1.27 -4.21 6.52
N VAL A 35 -0.44 -4.10 7.55
CA VAL A 35 0.90 -4.74 7.57
C VAL A 35 0.77 -6.24 7.39
N ASN A 36 -0.11 -6.90 8.16
CA ASN A 36 -0.27 -8.35 8.07
C ASN A 36 -0.79 -8.79 6.70
N ALA A 37 -1.87 -8.17 6.22
CA ALA A 37 -2.48 -8.53 4.92
C ALA A 37 -1.49 -8.31 3.77
N GLN A 38 -0.84 -7.15 3.70
CA GLN A 38 0.06 -6.85 2.58
C GLN A 38 1.38 -7.63 2.65
N GLN A 39 1.81 -8.09 3.83
CA GLN A 39 2.92 -9.05 3.93
C GLN A 39 2.55 -10.42 3.32
N ASP A 40 1.34 -10.92 3.61
CA ASP A 40 0.86 -12.20 3.06
C ASP A 40 0.66 -12.11 1.53
N GLU A 41 0.12 -11.00 1.04
CA GLU A 41 -0.02 -10.73 -0.40
C GLU A 41 1.36 -10.63 -1.09
N MET A 42 2.32 -9.92 -0.48
CA MET A 42 3.69 -9.86 -0.98
C MET A 42 4.33 -11.25 -1.03
N ALA A 43 4.18 -12.07 0.01
CA ALA A 43 4.73 -13.42 0.04
C ALA A 43 4.15 -14.29 -1.09
N THR A 44 2.84 -14.20 -1.32
CA THR A 44 2.14 -14.88 -2.43
C THR A 44 2.69 -14.43 -3.79
N ALA A 45 2.83 -13.11 -3.99
CA ALA A 45 3.37 -12.57 -5.23
C ALA A 45 4.85 -12.93 -5.47
N GLN A 46 5.65 -12.97 -4.41
CA GLN A 46 7.05 -13.40 -4.45
C GLN A 46 7.18 -14.88 -4.80
N GLN A 47 6.35 -15.74 -4.20
CA GLN A 47 6.32 -17.17 -4.51
C GLN A 47 5.94 -17.40 -5.98
N TRP A 48 4.90 -16.71 -6.47
CA TRP A 48 4.48 -16.81 -7.87
C TRP A 48 5.60 -16.49 -8.86
N LEU A 49 6.43 -15.47 -8.56
CA LEU A 49 7.61 -15.10 -9.35
C LEU A 49 8.72 -16.15 -9.25
N ALA A 50 8.97 -16.66 -8.04
CA ALA A 50 10.00 -17.66 -7.76
C ALA A 50 9.73 -18.98 -8.51
N ASP A 51 8.49 -19.48 -8.48
CA ASP A 51 8.07 -20.70 -9.17
C ASP A 51 8.32 -20.62 -10.69
N ARG A 52 8.25 -19.41 -11.24
CA ARG A 52 8.47 -19.12 -12.67
C ARG A 52 9.90 -18.67 -12.97
N ARG A 53 10.82 -18.78 -12.00
CA ARG A 53 12.23 -18.35 -12.09
C ARG A 53 12.39 -16.91 -12.58
N LYS A 54 11.44 -16.04 -12.24
CA LYS A 54 11.50 -14.61 -12.52
C LYS A 54 12.25 -13.88 -11.40
N PRO A 55 12.84 -12.70 -11.66
CA PRO A 55 13.40 -11.87 -10.61
C PRO A 55 12.35 -11.58 -9.52
N VAL A 56 12.72 -11.79 -8.25
CA VAL A 56 11.85 -11.57 -7.09
C VAL A 56 12.31 -10.31 -6.35
N PRO A 57 11.54 -9.21 -6.39
CA PRO A 57 11.87 -8.01 -5.65
C PRO A 57 11.87 -8.26 -4.13
N ARG A 58 12.83 -7.64 -3.44
CA ARG A 58 12.98 -7.67 -1.97
C ARG A 58 13.12 -6.23 -1.45
N PRO A 59 12.05 -5.43 -1.53
CA PRO A 59 12.09 -4.04 -1.10
C PRO A 59 12.31 -3.90 0.41
N ASP A 60 12.91 -2.79 0.81
CA ASP A 60 13.11 -2.45 2.21
C ASP A 60 11.79 -1.96 2.84
N THR A 61 11.21 -2.77 3.71
CA THR A 61 9.98 -2.45 4.45
C THR A 61 10.24 -1.77 5.79
N THR A 62 11.51 -1.52 6.16
CA THR A 62 11.87 -0.87 7.43
C THR A 62 11.75 0.64 7.40
N GLY A 63 11.54 1.23 6.21
CA GLY A 63 11.46 2.68 6.02
C GLY A 63 12.81 3.41 6.14
N ARG A 64 13.93 2.69 6.29
CA ARG A 64 15.27 3.29 6.37
C ARG A 64 15.74 3.88 5.04
N SER A 65 15.08 3.50 3.95
CA SER A 65 15.48 3.80 2.58
C SER A 65 14.45 4.66 1.84
N VAL A 66 13.75 5.60 2.51
CA VAL A 66 12.85 6.56 1.82
C VAL A 66 13.58 7.36 0.72
N ALA A 67 14.92 7.44 0.80
CA ALA A 67 15.80 8.08 -0.17
C ALA A 67 16.24 7.17 -1.35
N ALA A 68 15.99 5.86 -1.31
CA ALA A 68 16.49 4.92 -2.33
C ALA A 68 15.69 4.93 -3.64
N HIS A 69 14.50 5.55 -3.68
CA HIS A 69 13.73 5.73 -4.92
C HIS A 69 14.28 6.84 -5.85
N ARG A 70 15.54 7.26 -5.69
CA ARG A 70 16.20 8.27 -6.54
C ARG A 70 16.83 7.72 -7.83
N GLY A 71 16.54 6.47 -8.19
CA GLY A 71 17.14 5.81 -9.35
C GLY A 71 16.10 5.39 -10.39
N THR A 72 16.21 5.98 -11.58
CA THR A 72 15.56 5.62 -12.85
C THR A 72 14.11 6.11 -13.02
N HIS A 73 13.84 6.64 -14.21
CA HIS A 73 12.53 7.05 -14.72
C HIS A 73 11.57 5.87 -14.92
N SER A 74 11.42 5.00 -13.92
CA SER A 74 10.26 4.12 -13.84
C SER A 74 9.06 5.02 -13.57
N MET A 75 8.07 5.01 -14.47
CA MET A 75 6.79 5.67 -14.22
C MET A 75 6.31 5.30 -12.83
N MET A 76 5.98 6.30 -12.00
CA MET A 76 5.40 6.04 -10.69
C MET A 76 4.15 5.20 -10.89
N MET A 77 4.09 4.04 -10.23
CA MET A 77 2.90 3.19 -10.23
C MET A 77 1.71 4.02 -9.71
N PRO A 78 0.49 3.79 -10.21
CA PRO A 78 -0.70 4.48 -9.72
C PRO A 78 -0.79 4.44 -8.19
N GLY A 79 -1.21 5.55 -7.57
CA GLY A 79 -1.45 5.63 -6.11
C GLY A 79 -0.22 5.76 -5.22
N MET A 80 0.98 5.39 -5.67
CA MET A 80 2.22 5.54 -4.89
C MET A 80 2.41 6.99 -4.40
N LEU A 81 2.82 7.13 -3.14
CA LEU A 81 3.25 8.39 -2.59
C LEU A 81 4.60 8.79 -3.20
N SER A 82 4.71 10.05 -3.58
CA SER A 82 5.99 10.66 -3.95
C SER A 82 6.95 10.71 -2.76
N PRO A 83 8.27 10.88 -2.99
CA PRO A 83 9.22 11.04 -1.89
C PRO A 83 8.89 12.21 -0.95
N ASP A 84 8.29 13.30 -1.45
CA ASP A 84 7.84 14.43 -0.63
C ASP A 84 6.61 14.08 0.23
N GLN A 85 5.65 13.34 -0.35
CA GLN A 85 4.49 12.86 0.41
C GLN A 85 4.92 11.89 1.52
N MET A 86 5.85 10.97 1.23
CA MET A 86 6.43 10.06 2.23
C MET A 86 7.13 10.81 3.35
N ARG A 87 8.02 11.76 3.03
CA ARG A 87 8.69 12.61 4.04
C ARG A 87 7.70 13.42 4.88
N ARG A 88 6.62 13.90 4.27
CA ARG A 88 5.59 14.64 4.98
C ARG A 88 4.87 13.73 5.98
N LEU A 89 4.47 12.53 5.56
CA LEU A 89 3.82 11.55 6.43
C LEU A 89 4.75 11.13 7.59
N GLU A 90 6.01 10.81 7.29
CA GLU A 90 7.06 10.44 8.26
C GLU A 90 7.32 11.52 9.33
N ARG A 91 7.08 12.80 9.02
CA ARG A 91 7.28 13.91 9.98
C ARG A 91 6.01 14.31 10.71
N THR A 92 4.85 13.86 10.26
CA THR A 92 3.56 14.22 10.85
C THR A 92 3.31 13.38 12.10
N ARG A 93 2.71 13.98 13.14
CA ARG A 93 2.45 13.32 14.43
C ARG A 93 1.01 13.53 14.90
N GLY A 94 0.55 12.68 15.81
CA GLY A 94 -0.73 12.83 16.51
C GLY A 94 -1.95 12.79 15.59
N PRO A 95 -3.03 13.52 15.91
CA PRO A 95 -4.24 13.54 15.08
C PRO A 95 -4.02 13.99 13.62
N ALA A 96 -3.00 14.81 13.38
CA ALA A 96 -2.61 15.19 12.01
C ALA A 96 -2.03 13.99 11.24
N PHE A 97 -1.31 13.08 11.93
CA PHE A 97 -0.81 11.84 11.34
C PHE A 97 -1.97 10.95 10.93
N ASP A 98 -2.96 10.75 11.81
CA ASP A 98 -4.15 9.94 11.49
C ASP A 98 -4.84 10.40 10.21
N ARG A 99 -5.08 11.71 10.10
CA ARG A 99 -5.71 12.30 8.91
C ARG A 99 -4.86 12.13 7.66
N LEU A 100 -3.54 12.37 7.77
CA LEU A 100 -2.65 12.25 6.62
C LEU A 100 -2.49 10.79 6.19
N PHE A 101 -2.28 9.88 7.14
CA PHE A 101 -2.18 8.44 6.92
C PHE A 101 -3.42 7.92 6.18
N LEU A 102 -4.64 8.25 6.66
CA LEU A 102 -5.87 7.79 6.02
C LEU A 102 -6.01 8.29 4.58
N ASN A 103 -5.77 9.59 4.33
CA ASN A 103 -5.81 10.14 2.97
C ASN A 103 -4.78 9.48 2.05
N SER A 104 -3.54 9.34 2.54
CA SER A 104 -2.44 8.74 1.80
C SER A 104 -2.68 7.26 1.51
N MET A 105 -3.21 6.51 2.46
CA MET A 105 -3.49 5.09 2.28
C MET A 105 -4.72 4.86 1.38
N ILE A 106 -5.72 5.75 1.41
CA ILE A 106 -6.82 5.73 0.40
C ILE A 106 -6.26 5.93 -1.01
N GLN A 107 -5.42 6.95 -1.22
CA GLN A 107 -4.76 7.21 -2.52
C GLN A 107 -3.98 5.97 -2.98
N HIS A 108 -3.21 5.38 -2.07
CA HIS A 108 -2.39 4.21 -2.34
C HIS A 108 -3.25 3.00 -2.75
N HIS A 109 -4.27 2.67 -1.97
CA HIS A 109 -5.18 1.56 -2.29
C HIS A 109 -5.93 1.74 -3.61
N GLN A 110 -6.33 2.97 -3.94
CA GLN A 110 -6.93 3.27 -5.25
C GLN A 110 -5.96 2.95 -6.40
N GLY A 111 -4.66 3.16 -6.18
CA GLY A 111 -3.60 2.74 -7.09
C GLY A 111 -3.53 1.24 -7.29
N ALA A 112 -3.57 0.46 -6.19
CA ALA A 112 -3.60 -1.00 -6.26
C ALA A 112 -4.81 -1.52 -7.04
N VAL A 113 -5.99 -0.93 -6.82
CA VAL A 113 -7.22 -1.27 -7.56
C VAL A 113 -7.08 -0.96 -9.05
N ALA A 114 -6.49 0.18 -9.41
CA ALA A 114 -6.21 0.52 -10.81
C ALA A 114 -5.24 -0.47 -11.46
N MET A 115 -4.18 -0.87 -10.75
CA MET A 115 -3.22 -1.88 -11.21
C MET A 115 -3.88 -3.24 -11.43
N VAL A 116 -4.82 -3.63 -10.57
CA VAL A 116 -5.61 -4.87 -10.75
C VAL A 116 -6.51 -4.76 -11.98
N HIS A 117 -7.17 -3.63 -12.18
CA HIS A 117 -8.00 -3.42 -13.38
C HIS A 117 -7.17 -3.51 -14.68
N ASP A 118 -5.99 -2.88 -14.71
CA ASP A 118 -5.08 -2.95 -15.85
C ASP A 118 -4.58 -4.38 -16.11
N LEU A 119 -4.33 -5.13 -15.04
CA LEU A 119 -3.97 -6.55 -15.13
C LEU A 119 -5.10 -7.36 -15.78
N PHE A 120 -6.35 -7.19 -15.36
CA PHE A 120 -7.49 -7.88 -15.97
C PHE A 120 -7.75 -7.45 -17.42
N GLY A 121 -7.42 -6.20 -17.78
CA GLY A 121 -7.49 -5.71 -19.16
C GLY A 121 -6.36 -6.22 -20.07
N SER A 122 -5.31 -6.82 -19.51
CA SER A 122 -4.15 -7.31 -20.26
C SER A 122 -4.39 -8.72 -20.82
N TYR A 123 -4.02 -8.94 -22.09
CA TYR A 123 -4.16 -10.24 -22.76
C TYR A 123 -3.42 -11.35 -21.98
N GLY A 124 -4.12 -12.43 -21.63
CA GLY A 124 -3.55 -13.61 -20.97
C GLY A 124 -3.61 -13.61 -19.43
N ALA A 125 -4.01 -12.52 -18.78
CA ALA A 125 -4.10 -12.48 -17.30
C ALA A 125 -5.19 -13.41 -16.73
N GLY A 126 -6.24 -13.70 -17.50
CA GLY A 126 -7.27 -14.68 -17.13
C GLY A 126 -6.90 -16.14 -17.35
N GLN A 127 -5.70 -16.45 -17.87
CA GLN A 127 -5.27 -17.84 -18.12
C GLN A 127 -4.49 -18.45 -16.95
N ASP A 128 -4.03 -17.63 -16.01
CA ASP A 128 -3.35 -18.09 -14.80
C ASP A 128 -4.28 -17.91 -13.60
N GLU A 129 -4.89 -19.02 -13.15
CA GLU A 129 -5.87 -19.04 -12.06
C GLU A 129 -5.35 -18.41 -10.77
N LEU A 130 -4.05 -18.57 -10.49
CA LEU A 130 -3.42 -17.97 -9.31
C LEU A 130 -3.34 -16.44 -9.43
N ILE A 131 -3.02 -15.92 -10.62
CA ILE A 131 -3.02 -14.47 -10.85
C ILE A 131 -4.44 -13.92 -10.72
N PHE A 132 -5.41 -14.59 -11.33
CA PHE A 132 -6.81 -14.16 -11.29
C PHE A 132 -7.30 -14.10 -9.84
N LYS A 133 -7.09 -15.19 -9.08
CA LYS A 133 -7.47 -15.24 -7.66
C LYS A 133 -6.79 -14.15 -6.85
N PHE A 134 -5.46 -14.02 -6.98
CA PHE A 134 -4.70 -12.98 -6.27
C PHE A 134 -5.24 -11.57 -6.58
N ALA A 135 -5.47 -11.26 -7.86
CA ALA A 135 -5.97 -9.96 -8.28
C ALA A 135 -7.40 -9.70 -7.76
N SER A 136 -8.26 -10.71 -7.77
CA SER A 136 -9.61 -10.62 -7.20
C SER A 136 -9.59 -10.37 -5.71
N ASP A 137 -8.77 -11.11 -4.96
CA ASP A 137 -8.62 -10.97 -3.50
C ASP A 137 -8.13 -9.55 -3.17
N VAL A 138 -7.06 -9.07 -3.82
CA VAL A 138 -6.55 -7.70 -3.66
C VAL A 138 -7.65 -6.66 -3.96
N ASN A 139 -8.42 -6.83 -5.03
CA ASN A 139 -9.48 -5.87 -5.35
C ASN A 139 -10.55 -5.80 -4.25
N VAL A 140 -10.98 -6.95 -3.73
CA VAL A 140 -12.00 -7.01 -2.66
C VAL A 140 -11.48 -6.40 -1.36
N ASP A 141 -10.26 -6.76 -0.96
CA ASP A 141 -9.68 -6.29 0.29
C ASP A 141 -9.42 -4.79 0.25
N GLN A 142 -8.76 -4.31 -0.81
CA GLN A 142 -8.41 -2.89 -0.93
C GLN A 142 -9.64 -1.99 -1.06
N THR A 143 -10.69 -2.40 -1.78
CA THR A 143 -11.95 -1.63 -1.86
C THR A 143 -12.69 -1.58 -0.53
N THR A 144 -12.66 -2.67 0.23
CA THR A 144 -13.23 -2.74 1.59
C THR A 144 -12.48 -1.83 2.55
N GLU A 145 -11.15 -1.84 2.49
CA GLU A 145 -10.30 -0.97 3.32
C GLU A 145 -10.47 0.51 2.96
N ILE A 146 -10.58 0.87 1.67
CA ILE A 146 -10.91 2.25 1.24
C ILE A 146 -12.21 2.72 1.91
N ALA A 147 -13.28 1.94 1.84
CA ALA A 147 -14.57 2.30 2.44
C ALA A 147 -14.48 2.45 3.96
N ARG A 148 -13.68 1.60 4.62
CA ARG A 148 -13.39 1.74 6.06
C ARG A 148 -12.63 3.03 6.36
N MET A 149 -11.56 3.32 5.62
CA MET A 149 -10.74 4.51 5.82
C MET A 149 -11.51 5.80 5.58
N GLN A 150 -12.39 5.83 4.58
CA GLN A 150 -13.29 6.96 4.33
C GLN A 150 -14.22 7.23 5.52
N ARG A 151 -14.81 6.17 6.11
CA ARG A 151 -15.63 6.32 7.32
C ARG A 151 -14.82 6.81 8.51
N MET A 152 -13.59 6.30 8.69
CA MET A 152 -12.69 6.77 9.75
C MET A 152 -12.34 8.24 9.56
N LEU A 153 -12.02 8.67 8.34
CA LEU A 153 -11.68 10.04 8.00
C LEU A 153 -12.84 11.01 8.26
N ALA A 154 -14.07 10.60 7.93
CA ALA A 154 -15.29 11.36 8.21
C ALA A 154 -15.59 11.51 9.71
N ALA A 155 -15.16 10.54 10.52
CA ALA A 155 -15.31 10.57 11.97
C ALA A 155 -14.22 11.36 12.70
N LEU A 156 -13.13 11.76 12.03
CA LEU A 156 -12.05 12.54 12.65
C LEU A 156 -12.50 13.98 12.92
N PRO A 157 -12.12 14.58 14.07
CA PRO A 157 -12.38 16.00 14.35
C PRO A 157 -11.81 16.91 13.24
N PRO A 158 -12.48 18.04 12.93
CA PRO A 158 -11.97 18.99 11.96
C PRO A 158 -10.58 19.50 12.36
N THR A 159 -9.74 19.79 11.37
CA THR A 159 -8.44 20.41 11.61
C THR A 159 -8.66 21.79 12.23
N ARG A 160 -8.15 22.00 13.45
CA ARG A 160 -8.08 23.34 14.02
C ARG A 160 -6.99 24.10 13.28
N SER A 161 -7.37 25.21 12.65
CA SER A 161 -6.45 26.17 12.02
C SER A 161 -5.52 26.82 13.04
#